data_AF-A0A3D2VER6-F1
#
_entry.id   AF-A0A3D2VER6-F1
#
_cell.length_a   1.000
_cell.length_b   1.000
_cell.length_c   1.000
_cell.angle_alpha   90.00
_cell.angle_beta   90.00
_cell.angle_gamma   90.00
#
_symmetry.space_group_name_H-M   'P 1'
#
loop_
_entity.id
_entity.type
_entity.pdbx_description
1 polymer ?
#
loop_
_entity_poly.entity_id
_entity_poly.type
_entity_poly.pdbx_seq_one_letter_code
_entity_poly.pdbx_strand_id
1 'polypeptide(L)'
;KNAFYAQSGGVTAVINASACGVIETARQHRQHIGKVFAGRYGIIGALTEDLIDTSKESASAIAALKKTPSGAFGSCRYKLKSIEENRAEYQRLIEVFKAHNIGYFFYNGGGD
;
A
#
# COMPACT_ATOMS: atom_id res chain seq x y z
N LYS A 1 -10.72 -2.09 11.11
CA LYS A 1 -9.39 -1.40 11.08
C LYS A 1 -9.13 -0.88 9.66
N ASN A 2 -8.22 0.07 9.47
CA ASN A 2 -7.78 0.52 8.13
C ASN A 2 -6.81 -0.50 7.51
N ALA A 3 -6.56 -0.37 6.22
CA ALA A 3 -5.62 -1.16 5.46
C ALA A 3 -4.48 -0.31 4.89
N PHE A 4 -3.31 -0.91 4.77
CA PHE A 4 -2.18 -0.38 4.02
C PHE A 4 -1.97 -1.20 2.74
N TYR A 5 -1.70 -0.53 1.64
CA TYR A 5 -1.32 -1.11 0.36
C TYR A 5 0.00 -0.50 -0.12
N ALA A 6 0.91 -1.32 -0.63
CA ALA A 6 2.12 -0.81 -1.28
C ALA A 6 2.54 -1.67 -2.47
N GLN A 7 3.14 -1.01 -3.45
CA GLN A 7 3.80 -1.64 -4.59
C GLN A 7 5.30 -1.77 -4.29
N SER A 8 5.86 -2.94 -4.57
CA SER A 8 7.27 -3.26 -4.29
C SER A 8 7.95 -3.83 -5.52
N GLY A 9 9.22 -3.44 -5.71
CA GLY A 9 10.05 -3.89 -6.82
C GLY A 9 9.75 -3.20 -8.14
N GLY A 10 10.07 -3.89 -9.25
CA GLY A 10 9.79 -3.40 -10.59
C GLY A 10 8.29 -3.41 -10.90
N VAL A 11 7.76 -2.27 -11.35
CA VAL A 11 6.34 -2.15 -11.73
C VAL A 11 6.07 -2.92 -13.03
N THR A 12 4.85 -3.44 -13.18
CA THR A 12 4.40 -4.17 -14.38
C THR A 12 3.32 -3.38 -15.13
N ALA A 13 2.95 -3.84 -16.32
CA ALA A 13 1.84 -3.25 -17.08
C ALA A 13 0.47 -3.41 -16.39
N VAL A 14 0.35 -4.32 -15.41
CA VAL A 14 -0.93 -4.72 -14.80
C VAL A 14 -0.99 -4.57 -13.29
N ILE A 15 0.09 -4.13 -12.63
CA ILE A 15 0.13 -4.03 -11.15
C ILE A 15 -0.96 -3.11 -10.57
N ASN A 16 -1.37 -2.09 -11.32
CA ASN A 16 -2.48 -1.20 -10.95
C ASN A 16 -3.85 -1.89 -11.02
N ALA A 17 -4.03 -2.94 -11.82
CA ALA A 17 -5.27 -3.72 -11.81
C ALA A 17 -5.45 -4.46 -10.48
N SER A 18 -4.36 -5.01 -9.91
CA SER A 18 -4.36 -5.57 -8.56
C SER A 18 -4.61 -4.50 -7.50
N ALA A 19 -4.01 -3.31 -7.65
CA ALA A 19 -4.27 -2.17 -6.76
C ALA A 19 -5.75 -1.77 -6.75
N CYS A 20 -6.34 -1.69 -7.94
CA CYS A 20 -7.76 -1.43 -8.13
C CYS A 20 -8.62 -2.48 -7.41
N GLY A 21 -8.33 -3.76 -7.61
CA GLY A 21 -9.05 -4.85 -6.97
C GLY A 21 -9.04 -4.75 -5.44
N VAL A 22 -7.88 -4.45 -4.83
CA VAL A 22 -7.77 -4.24 -3.38
C VAL A 22 -8.64 -3.06 -2.91
N ILE A 23 -8.54 -1.91 -3.58
CA ILE A 23 -9.23 -0.69 -3.17
C ILE A 23 -10.75 -0.82 -3.36
N GLU A 24 -11.21 -1.33 -4.51
CA GLU A 24 -12.63 -1.54 -4.80
C GLU A 24 -13.25 -2.55 -3.81
N THR A 25 -12.56 -3.67 -3.56
CA THR A 25 -13.05 -4.70 -2.63
C THR A 25 -13.12 -4.16 -1.20
N ALA A 26 -12.08 -3.46 -0.72
CA ALA A 26 -12.12 -2.83 0.59
C ALA A 26 -13.26 -1.80 0.71
N ARG A 27 -13.55 -1.05 -0.36
CA ARG A 27 -14.69 -0.11 -0.41
C ARG A 27 -16.05 -0.83 -0.37
N GLN A 28 -16.16 -2.06 -0.86
CA GLN A 28 -17.38 -2.87 -0.78
C GLN A 28 -17.58 -3.51 0.61
N HIS A 29 -16.51 -3.72 1.37
CA HIS A 29 -16.53 -4.37 2.68
C HIS A 29 -16.20 -3.41 3.84
N ARG A 30 -16.80 -2.23 3.84
CA ARG A 30 -16.52 -1.13 4.80
C ARG A 30 -16.79 -1.44 6.26
N GLN A 31 -17.62 -2.44 6.52
CA GLN A 31 -17.89 -3.00 7.83
C GLN A 31 -16.69 -3.78 8.41
N HIS A 32 -15.76 -4.25 7.58
CA HIS A 32 -14.56 -4.97 8.00
C HIS A 32 -13.29 -4.11 7.83
N ILE A 33 -13.17 -3.44 6.68
CA ILE A 33 -12.00 -2.65 6.29
C ILE A 33 -12.42 -1.18 6.21
N GLY A 34 -11.74 -0.31 6.96
CA GLY A 34 -11.99 1.13 6.97
C GLY A 34 -11.47 1.81 5.70
N LYS A 35 -10.50 2.71 5.85
CA LYS A 35 -9.79 3.32 4.71
C LYS A 35 -8.68 2.41 4.20
N VAL A 36 -8.35 2.55 2.93
CA VAL A 36 -7.11 2.02 2.35
C VAL A 36 -6.13 3.17 2.18
N PHE A 37 -5.00 3.11 2.88
CA PHE A 37 -3.86 3.99 2.69
C PHE A 37 -2.86 3.31 1.74
N ALA A 38 -2.35 4.04 0.76
CA ALA A 38 -1.26 3.58 -0.08
C ALA A 38 0.07 4.20 0.37
N GLY A 39 1.14 3.41 0.45
CA GLY A 39 2.48 3.95 0.70
C GLY A 39 3.03 4.64 -0.55
N ARG A 40 3.36 5.92 -0.46
CA ARG A 40 4.02 6.62 -1.57
C ARG A 40 5.39 6.00 -1.80
N TYR A 41 5.68 5.59 -3.04
CA TYR A 41 6.92 4.90 -3.40
C TYR A 41 7.15 3.59 -2.62
N GLY A 42 6.07 2.83 -2.34
CA GLY A 42 6.16 1.52 -1.71
C GLY A 42 6.35 1.57 -0.19
N ILE A 43 7.16 0.67 0.36
CA ILE A 43 7.36 0.56 1.82
C ILE A 43 8.07 1.77 2.42
N ILE A 44 8.87 2.49 1.63
CA ILE A 44 9.51 3.74 2.07
C ILE A 44 8.47 4.74 2.55
N GLY A 45 7.34 4.89 1.85
CA GLY A 45 6.25 5.76 2.27
C GLY A 45 5.67 5.40 3.64
N ALA A 46 5.67 4.12 4.03
CA ALA A 46 5.30 3.75 5.39
C ALA A 46 6.38 4.15 6.41
N LEU A 47 7.67 3.94 6.11
CA LEU A 47 8.78 4.30 7.00
C LEU A 47 8.85 5.82 7.23
N THR A 48 8.63 6.61 6.18
CA THR A 48 8.63 8.08 6.23
C THR A 48 7.27 8.69 6.53
N GLU A 49 6.23 7.86 6.74
CA GLU A 49 4.85 8.29 6.99
C GLU A 49 4.24 9.19 5.86
N ASP A 50 4.69 8.98 4.63
CA ASP A 50 4.09 9.56 3.42
C ASP A 50 3.02 8.61 2.87
N LEU A 51 1.82 8.73 3.44
CA LEU A 51 0.66 7.90 3.12
C LEU A 51 -0.35 8.64 2.24
N ILE A 52 -0.84 7.95 1.21
CA ILE A 52 -1.90 8.43 0.32
C ILE A 52 -3.24 7.87 0.80
N ASP A 53 -4.17 8.74 1.20
CA ASP A 53 -5.55 8.35 1.52
C ASP A 53 -6.34 8.13 0.23
N THR A 54 -6.45 6.87 -0.20
CA THR A 54 -7.16 6.52 -1.44
C THR A 54 -8.67 6.79 -1.37
N SER A 55 -9.24 7.09 -0.19
CA SER A 55 -10.66 7.46 -0.08
C SER A 55 -10.96 8.85 -0.67
N LYS A 56 -9.92 9.66 -0.91
CA LYS A 56 -10.03 10.96 -1.59
C LYS A 56 -10.15 10.82 -3.11
N GLU A 57 -9.79 9.67 -3.66
CA GLU A 57 -9.87 9.40 -5.09
C GLU A 57 -11.30 9.00 -5.51
N SER A 58 -11.76 9.52 -6.65
CA SER A 58 -13.07 9.19 -7.19
C SER A 58 -13.17 7.71 -7.57
N ALA A 59 -14.39 7.17 -7.66
CA ALA A 59 -14.60 5.81 -8.14
C ALA A 59 -14.08 5.61 -9.56
N SER A 60 -14.22 6.61 -10.44
CA SER A 60 -13.71 6.56 -11.82
C SER A 60 -12.18 6.58 -11.87
N ALA A 61 -11.52 7.35 -11.01
CA ALA A 61 -10.05 7.37 -10.90
C ALA A 61 -9.51 6.00 -10.45
N ILE A 62 -10.13 5.39 -9.44
CA ILE A 62 -9.76 4.04 -9.01
C ILE A 62 -10.03 3.01 -10.12
N ALA A 63 -11.17 3.07 -10.81
CA ALA A 63 -11.48 2.14 -11.89
C ALA A 63 -10.50 2.28 -13.08
N ALA A 64 -10.01 3.49 -13.35
CA ALA A 64 -9.04 3.76 -14.42
C ALA A 64 -7.71 3.02 -14.22
N LEU A 65 -7.32 2.70 -12.97
CA LEU A 65 -6.13 1.92 -12.64
C LEU A 65 -6.06 0.59 -13.40
N LYS A 66 -7.20 -0.04 -13.73
CA LYS A 66 -7.25 -1.28 -14.53
C LYS A 66 -6.63 -1.13 -15.93
N LYS A 67 -6.54 0.10 -16.44
CA LYS A 67 -6.01 0.44 -17.77
C LYS A 67 -4.76 1.31 -17.71
N THR A 68 -4.17 1.50 -16.54
CA THR A 68 -2.99 2.35 -16.35
C THR A 68 -1.76 1.47 -16.07
N PRO A 69 -0.72 1.51 -16.91
CA PRO A 69 0.51 0.75 -16.66
C PRO A 69 1.33 1.37 -15.52
N SER A 70 2.45 0.72 -15.18
CA SER A 70 3.38 1.16 -14.12
C SER A 70 2.72 1.17 -12.73
N GLY A 71 3.34 1.81 -11.74
CA GLY A 71 2.83 1.88 -10.38
C GLY A 71 2.20 3.24 -10.07
N ALA A 72 0.88 3.30 -9.94
CA ALA A 72 0.14 4.56 -9.71
C ALA A 72 0.49 5.25 -8.39
N PHE A 73 0.99 4.50 -7.40
CA PHE A 73 1.43 5.03 -6.11
C PHE A 73 2.96 5.15 -6.00
N GLY A 74 3.67 4.81 -7.08
CA GLY A 74 5.11 4.59 -7.06
C GLY A 74 5.48 3.28 -6.37
N SER A 75 6.70 2.81 -6.66
CA SER A 75 7.30 1.62 -6.06
C SER A 75 8.75 1.94 -5.67
N CYS A 76 9.37 1.06 -4.88
CA CYS A 76 10.79 1.12 -4.58
C CYS A 76 11.41 -0.28 -4.63
N ARG A 77 12.74 -0.33 -4.70
CA ARG A 77 13.52 -1.58 -4.54
C ARG A 77 14.09 -1.70 -3.13
N TYR A 78 13.48 -1.02 -2.15
CA TYR A 78 13.91 -1.08 -0.76
C TYR A 78 13.57 -2.44 -0.18
N LYS A 79 14.60 -3.22 0.14
CA LYS A 79 14.44 -4.48 0.84
C LYS A 79 14.62 -4.22 2.33
N LEU A 80 13.57 -4.51 3.09
CA LEU A 80 13.68 -4.54 4.55
C LEU A 80 14.72 -5.61 4.91
N LYS A 81 15.69 -5.23 5.75
CA LYS A 81 16.61 -6.20 6.33
C LYS A 81 15.85 -7.13 7.27
N SER A 82 16.47 -8.24 7.70
CA SER A 82 15.81 -9.10 8.68
C SER A 82 15.54 -8.35 9.99
N ILE A 83 14.59 -8.83 10.78
CA ILE A 83 14.25 -8.18 12.06
C ILE A 83 15.42 -8.17 13.04
N GLU A 84 16.30 -9.16 12.96
CA GLU A 84 17.55 -9.26 13.72
C GLU A 84 18.55 -8.19 13.28
N GLU A 85 18.64 -7.93 11.98
CA GLU A 85 19.56 -6.95 11.40
C GLU A 85 19.08 -5.50 11.55
N ASN A 86 17.76 -5.27 11.48
CA ASN A 86 17.19 -3.92 11.57
C ASN A 86 15.80 -3.89 12.20
N ARG A 87 15.73 -4.18 13.50
CA ARG A 87 14.50 -4.09 14.29
C ARG A 87 13.84 -2.72 14.25
N ALA A 88 14.61 -1.64 14.05
CA ALA A 88 14.12 -0.27 14.09
C ALA A 88 13.12 0.02 12.95
N GLU A 89 13.32 -0.54 11.75
CA GLU A 89 12.38 -0.37 10.64
C GLU A 89 11.04 -1.03 10.90
N TYR A 90 11.05 -2.26 11.42
CA TYR A 90 9.82 -2.95 11.81
C TYR A 90 9.08 -2.20 12.91
N GLN A 91 9.80 -1.70 13.91
CA GLN A 91 9.22 -0.89 14.97
C GLN A 91 8.59 0.39 14.40
N ARG A 92 9.27 1.08 13.48
CA ARG A 92 8.74 2.27 12.80
C ARG A 92 7.47 1.96 11.99
N LEU A 93 7.45 0.85 11.24
CA LEU A 93 6.26 0.41 10.51
C LEU A 93 5.07 0.16 11.45
N ILE A 94 5.31 -0.52 12.57
CA ILE A 94 4.26 -0.79 13.57
C ILE A 94 3.76 0.51 14.21
N GLU A 95 4.63 1.48 14.48
CA GLU A 95 4.25 2.80 15.00
C GLU A 95 3.33 3.55 14.03
N VAL A 96 3.72 3.63 12.76
CA VAL A 96 2.91 4.28 11.72
C VAL A 96 1.59 3.54 11.55
N PHE A 97 1.59 2.20 11.49
CA PHE A 97 0.35 1.45 11.36
C PHE A 97 -0.58 1.64 12.56
N LYS A 98 -0.05 1.70 13.78
CA LYS A 98 -0.85 2.01 14.98
C LYS A 98 -1.44 3.43 14.91
N ALA A 99 -0.63 4.43 14.55
CA ALA A 99 -1.06 5.83 14.45
C ALA A 99 -2.23 6.02 13.46
N HIS A 100 -2.23 5.26 12.36
CA HIS A 100 -3.25 5.32 11.33
C HIS A 100 -4.34 4.24 11.48
N ASN A 101 -4.40 3.52 12.61
CA ASN A 101 -5.32 2.42 12.90
C ASN A 101 -5.34 1.34 11.80
N ILE A 102 -4.19 1.04 11.23
CA ILE A 102 -3.99 0.04 10.18
C ILE A 102 -3.82 -1.33 10.83
N GLY A 103 -4.60 -2.30 10.35
CA GLY A 103 -4.53 -3.69 10.79
C GLY A 103 -4.44 -4.71 9.66
N TYR A 104 -4.46 -4.25 8.41
CA TYR A 104 -4.30 -5.06 7.22
C TYR A 104 -3.11 -4.52 6.42
N PHE A 105 -2.25 -5.41 5.95
CA PHE A 105 -1.07 -5.08 5.17
C PHE A 105 -1.11 -5.87 3.85
N PHE A 106 -1.31 -5.18 2.74
CA PHE A 106 -1.34 -5.75 1.40
C PHE A 106 -0.08 -5.31 0.64
N TYR A 107 0.86 -6.24 0.46
CA TYR A 107 2.13 -5.98 -0.19
C TYR A 107 2.15 -6.60 -1.58
N ASN A 108 2.21 -5.76 -2.61
CA ASN A 108 2.08 -6.16 -4.00
C ASN A 108 3.44 -6.05 -4.70
N GLY A 109 4.18 -7.15 -4.78
CA GLY A 109 5.51 -7.22 -5.34
C GLY A 109 5.98 -8.65 -5.58
N GLY A 110 7.28 -8.81 -5.78
CA GLY A 110 7.94 -10.11 -5.93
C GLY A 110 8.10 -10.87 -4.61
N GLY A 111 8.89 -11.95 -4.62
CA GLY A 111 9.08 -12.83 -3.45
C GLY A 111 10.08 -12.34 -2.40
N ASP A 112 10.53 -11.08 -2.47
CA ASP A 112 11.47 -10.47 -1.52
C ASP A 112 10.84 -10.06 -0.20
#